data_AF-E1Y716-F1
#
_entry.id   AF-E1Y716-F1
#
_cell.length_a   1.000
_cell.length_b   1.000
_cell.length_c   1.000
_cell.angle_alpha   90.00
_cell.angle_beta   90.00
_cell.angle_gamma   90.00
#
_symmetry.space_group_name_H-M   'P 1'
#
loop_
_entity.id
_entity.type
_entity.pdbx_description
1 polymer ?
#
loop_
_entity_poly.entity_id
_entity_poly.type
_entity_poly.pdbx_seq_one_letter_code
_entity_poly.pdbx_strand_id
1 'polypeptide(L)' 'GGGVIGRYCDQPQMFPGVAHFHTVRVAQPSGMYYTSEYLRHVCDLWEMRGSGLTNMHGATGDIVL' A
#
# COMPACT_ATOMS: atom_id res chain seq x y z
N GLY A 1 14.59 7.58 -8.36
CA GLY A 1 13.49 6.61 -8.48
C GLY A 1 13.02 6.19 -7.11
N GLY A 2 12.13 6.99 -6.50
CA GLY A 2 11.51 6.70 -5.20
C GLY A 2 10.03 6.32 -5.36
N GLY A 3 9.31 6.18 -4.25
CA GLY A 3 7.88 5.81 -4.24
C GLY A 3 7.60 4.47 -3.56
N VAL A 4 8.63 3.64 -3.33
CA VAL A 4 8.54 2.41 -2.54
C VAL A 4 9.47 2.50 -1.34
N ILE A 5 8.97 2.17 -0.15
CA ILE A 5 9.74 2.14 1.09
C ILE A 5 9.98 0.69 1.48
N GLY A 6 11.23 0.24 1.34
CA GLY A 6 11.64 -1.12 1.70
C GLY A 6 11.61 -1.35 3.21
N ARG A 7 11.01 -2.46 3.63
CA ARG A 7 11.04 -2.97 5.00
C ARG A 7 11.08 -4.50 5.01
N TYR A 8 11.81 -5.03 5.98
CA TYR A 8 12.04 -6.44 6.22
C TYR A 8 11.86 -6.73 7.71
N CYS A 9 11.24 -7.85 8.08
CA CYS A 9 11.13 -8.24 9.48
C CYS A 9 12.47 -8.78 10.02
N ASP A 10 12.72 -8.62 11.31
CA ASP A 10 13.93 -9.10 12.00
C ASP A 10 13.91 -10.61 12.28
N GLN A 11 12.74 -11.26 12.14
CA GLN A 11 12.54 -12.69 12.42
C GLN A 11 11.86 -13.42 11.24
N PRO A 12 12.50 -13.52 10.06
CA PRO A 12 11.87 -14.03 8.84
C PRO A 12 11.52 -15.52 8.89
N GLN A 13 12.17 -16.32 9.73
CA GLN A 13 11.82 -17.74 9.90
C GLN A 13 10.54 -17.89 10.72
N MET A 14 10.31 -17.02 11.72
CA MET A 14 9.07 -17.03 12.51
C MET A 14 7.91 -16.39 11.76
N PHE A 15 8.17 -15.38 10.93
CA PHE A 15 7.15 -14.62 10.21
C PHE A 15 7.45 -14.52 8.70
N PRO A 16 7.46 -15.65 7.97
CA PRO A 16 7.86 -15.67 6.57
C PRO A 16 6.96 -14.82 5.65
N GLY A 17 5.68 -14.66 6.00
CA GLY A 17 4.73 -13.85 5.22
C GLY A 17 5.03 -12.35 5.20
N VAL A 18 5.86 -11.85 6.11
CA VAL A 18 6.29 -10.44 6.17
C VAL A 18 7.81 -10.29 6.15
N ALA A 19 8.52 -11.34 5.71
CA ALA A 19 9.96 -11.26 5.46
C ALA A 19 10.29 -10.05 4.57
N HIS A 20 9.44 -9.81 3.56
CA HIS A 20 9.42 -8.58 2.77
C HIS A 20 8.05 -7.91 2.96
N PHE A 21 8.04 -6.67 3.45
CA PHE A 21 6.80 -5.94 3.70
C PHE A 21 6.94 -4.48 3.30
N HIS A 22 7.09 -4.26 1.99
CA HIS A 22 7.36 -2.95 1.42
C HIS A 22 6.08 -2.12 1.33
N THR A 23 6.21 -0.81 1.49
CA THR A 23 5.11 0.14 1.32
C THR A 23 5.22 0.84 -0.03
N VAL A 24 4.12 0.89 -0.78
CA VAL A 24 4.02 1.63 -2.05
C VAL A 24 3.19 2.89 -1.82
N ARG A 25 3.75 4.05 -2.20
CA ARG A 25 3.03 5.33 -2.19
C ARG A 25 2.41 5.59 -3.55
N VAL A 26 1.10 5.68 -3.59
CA VAL A 26 0.31 5.93 -4.80
C VAL A 26 -0.25 7.35 -4.75
N ALA A 27 -0.02 8.11 -5.82
CA ALA A 27 -0.50 9.48 -5.93
C ALA A 27 -2.03 9.54 -5.91
N GLN A 28 -2.56 10.31 -4.98
CA GLN A 28 -3.99 10.55 -4.81
C GLN A 28 -4.51 11.70 -5.71
N PRO A 29 -5.80 11.71 -6.08
CA PRO A 29 -6.45 12.88 -6.65
C PRO A 29 -6.47 14.05 -5.64
N SER A 30 -6.37 15.28 -6.16
CA SER A 30 -6.47 16.49 -5.34
C SER A 30 -7.80 16.54 -4.59
N GLY A 31 -7.74 16.86 -3.29
CA GLY A 31 -8.91 16.88 -2.41
C GLY A 31 -9.43 15.50 -1.98
N MET A 32 -8.78 14.40 -2.39
CA MET A 32 -9.11 13.03 -1.94
C MET A 32 -10.56 12.60 -2.22
N TYR A 33 -11.16 13.10 -3.31
CA TYR A 33 -12.48 12.64 -3.77
C TYR A 33 -12.32 11.49 -4.75
N TYR A 34 -13.12 10.43 -4.56
CA TYR A 34 -13.06 9.21 -5.36
C TYR A 34 -14.45 8.78 -5.81
N THR A 35 -14.49 8.07 -6.94
CA THR A 35 -15.63 7.21 -7.26
C THR A 35 -15.45 5.86 -6.58
N SER A 36 -16.56 5.19 -6.26
CA SER A 36 -16.50 3.84 -5.68
C SER A 36 -15.87 2.82 -6.64
N GLU A 37 -16.02 3.02 -7.96
CA GLU A 37 -15.38 2.20 -8.99
C GLU A 37 -13.85 2.29 -8.91
N TYR A 38 -13.28 3.50 -8.81
CA TYR A 38 -11.84 3.68 -8.72
C TYR A 38 -11.25 2.97 -7.49
N LEU A 39 -11.87 3.14 -6.32
CA LEU A 39 -11.38 2.50 -5.09
C LEU A 39 -11.46 0.97 -5.16
N ARG A 40 -12.52 0.41 -5.76
CA ARG A 40 -12.61 -1.04 -5.96
C ARG A 40 -11.48 -1.56 -6.84
N HIS A 41 -11.17 -0.89 -7.95
CA HIS A 41 -10.04 -1.27 -8.79
C HIS A 41 -8.69 -1.23 -8.06
N VAL A 42 -8.48 -0.24 -7.18
CA VAL A 42 -7.27 -0.19 -6.33
C VAL A 42 -7.23 -1.37 -5.36
N CYS A 43 -8.35 -1.68 -4.71
CA CYS A 43 -8.45 -2.83 -3.80
C CYS A 43 -8.23 -4.16 -4.53
N ASP A 44 -8.85 -4.39 -5.69
CA ASP A 44 -8.71 -5.62 -6.46
C ASP A 44 -7.25 -5.87 -6.86
N LEU A 45 -6.53 -4.81 -7.23
CA LEU A 45 -5.10 -4.89 -7.54
C LEU A 45 -4.28 -5.21 -6.29
N TRP A 46 -4.55 -4.53 -5.17
CA TRP A 46 -3.79 -4.69 -3.94
C TRP A 46 -4.04 -6.04 -3.25
N GLU A 47 -5.25 -6.58 -3.34
CA GLU A 47 -5.59 -7.93 -2.88
C GLU A 47 -4.80 -8.98 -3.67
N MET A 48 -4.67 -8.81 -4.99
CA MET A 48 -3.94 -9.76 -5.83
C MET A 48 -2.42 -9.73 -5.59
N ARG A 49 -1.86 -8.55 -5.29
CA ARG A 49 -0.40 -8.31 -5.37
C ARG A 49 0.27 -7.85 -4.08
N GLY A 50 -0.51 -7.57 -3.06
CA GLY A 50 -0.03 -6.96 -1.83
C GLY A 50 -0.57 -7.66 -0.60
N SER A 51 -0.65 -6.90 0.49
CA SER A 51 -1.08 -7.40 1.79
C SER A 51 -2.58 -7.28 2.04
N GLY A 52 -3.30 -6.54 1.19
CA GLY A 52 -4.68 -6.11 1.44
C GLY A 52 -4.80 -5.00 2.51
N LEU A 53 -3.72 -4.61 3.17
CA LEU A 53 -3.70 -3.55 4.18
C LEU A 53 -3.37 -2.21 3.54
N THR A 54 -4.01 -1.12 3.99
CA THR A 54 -3.76 0.22 3.46
C THR A 54 -3.83 1.29 4.55
N ASN A 55 -3.18 2.44 4.32
CA ASN A 55 -3.54 3.67 5.01
C ASN A 55 -4.20 4.64 4.01
N MET A 56 -5.38 5.14 4.36
CA MET A 56 -6.14 6.14 3.61
C MET A 56 -6.25 7.39 4.49
N HIS A 57 -5.23 8.26 4.57
CA HIS A 57 -4.04 8.40 3.72
C HIS A 57 -2.76 8.48 4.54
N GLY A 58 -1.60 8.48 3.87
CA GLY A 58 -0.35 8.93 4.50
C GLY A 58 -0.43 10.41 4.89
N ALA A 59 0.38 10.84 5.86
CA ALA A 59 0.35 12.23 6.35
C ALA A 59 0.65 13.29 5.27
N THR A 60 1.39 12.91 4.23
CA THR A 60 1.70 13.77 3.07
C THR A 60 0.61 13.72 1.98
N GLY A 61 -0.35 12.79 2.10
CA GLY A 61 -1.52 12.68 1.24
C GLY A 61 -1.61 11.42 0.38
N ASP A 62 -0.50 10.68 0.20
CA ASP A 62 -0.46 9.48 -0.64
C ASP A 62 -1.46 8.41 -0.16
N ILE A 63 -2.04 7.66 -1.10
CA ILE A 63 -2.60 6.34 -0.77
C ILE A 63 -1.42 5.42 -0.43
N VAL A 64 -1.51 4.73 0.70
CA VAL A 64 -0.44 3.85 1.18
C VAL A 64 -0.92 2.41 1.05
N LEU A 65 -0.21 1.65 0.22
CA LEU A 65 -0.39 0.21 0.03
C LEU A 65 0.74 -0.54 0.74
#